data_AF-A0A5D0RIZ6-F1
#
_entry.id   AF-A0A5D0RIZ6-F1
#
_cell.length_a   1.000
_cell.length_b   1.000
_cell.length_c   1.000
_cell.angle_alpha   90.00
_cell.angle_beta   90.00
_cell.angle_gamma   90.00
#
_symmetry.space_group_name_H-M   'P 1'
#
loop_
_entity.id
_entity.type
_entity.pdbx_description
1 polymer ?
#
loop_
_entity_poly.entity_id
_entity_poly.type
_entity_poly.pdbx_seq_one_letter_code
_entity_poly.pdbx_strand_id
1 'polypeptide(L)' 'NASPWLVELLKRKPPKLVAVALANKIARIAWKMMMSGEAYKNTAARPAMACAV' A
#
# COMPACT_ATOMS: atom_id res chain seq x y z
N ASN A 1 -3.84 -5.95 -13.12
CA ASN A 1 -2.94 -6.89 -12.43
C ASN A 1 -3.29 -6.93 -10.94
N ALA A 2 -3.94 -7.99 -10.45
CA ALA A 2 -4.32 -8.08 -9.04
C ALA A 2 -3.08 -8.29 -8.16
N SER A 3 -2.93 -7.53 -7.08
CA SER A 3 -1.77 -7.69 -6.19
C SER A 3 -1.79 -9.08 -5.54
N PRO A 4 -0.67 -9.83 -5.52
CA PRO A 4 -0.64 -11.19 -4.97
C PRO A 4 -1.07 -11.23 -3.49
N TRP A 5 -0.78 -10.17 -2.73
CA TRP A 5 -1.28 -9.99 -1.36
C TRP A 5 -2.81 -10.00 -1.25
N LEU A 6 -3.52 -9.37 -2.19
CA LEU A 6 -4.99 -9.27 -2.16
C LEU A 6 -5.62 -10.64 -2.41
N VAL A 7 -5.06 -11.39 -3.37
CA VAL A 7 -5.49 -12.75 -3.70
C VAL A 7 -5.27 -13.68 -2.51
N GLU A 8 -4.12 -13.58 -1.84
CA GLU A 8 -3.84 -14.37 -0.65
C GLU A 8 -4.73 -14.01 0.54
N LEU A 9 -5.14 -12.74 0.65
CA LEU A 9 -6.07 -12.29 1.70
C LEU A 9 -7.49 -12.82 1.47
N LEU A 10 -7.95 -12.87 0.21
CA LEU A 10 -9.26 -13.42 -0.16
C LEU A 10 -9.36 -14.93 0.11
N LYS A 11 -8.25 -15.67 0.02
CA LYS A 11 -8.23 -17.10 0.39
C LYS A 11 -8.45 -17.33 1.88
N ARG A 12 -8.08 -16.38 2.74
CA ARG A 12 -8.03 -16.54 4.20
C ARG A 12 -9.14 -15.81 4.94
N LYS A 13 -9.73 -14.77 4.35
CA LYS A 13 -10.66 -13.85 5.03
C LYS A 13 -11.89 -13.56 4.18
N PRO A 14 -13.05 -13.34 4.81
CA PRO A 14 -14.26 -12.95 4.09
C PRO A 14 -14.04 -11.65 3.30
N PRO A 15 -14.63 -11.53 2.09
CA PRO A 15 -14.34 -10.45 1.15
C PRO A 15 -14.64 -9.05 1.70
N LYS A 16 -15.61 -8.92 2.61
CA LYS A 16 -15.91 -7.65 3.29
C LYS A 16 -14.72 -7.13 4.11
N LEU A 17 -13.99 -8.02 4.81
CA LEU A 17 -12.80 -7.64 5.57
C LEU A 17 -11.63 -7.30 4.64
N VAL A 18 -11.54 -7.96 3.49
CA VAL A 18 -10.54 -7.65 2.46
C VAL A 18 -10.76 -6.24 1.90
N ALA A 19 -12.00 -5.84 1.65
CA ALA A 19 -12.33 -4.49 1.20
C ALA A 19 -11.91 -3.44 2.24
N VAL A 20 -12.16 -3.68 3.53
CA VAL A 20 -11.72 -2.79 4.62
C VAL A 20 -10.18 -2.72 4.69
N ALA A 21 -9.48 -3.85 4.55
CA ALA A 21 -8.02 -3.86 4.55
C ALA A 21 -7.43 -3.08 3.37
N LEU A 22 -8.05 -3.20 2.18
CA LEU A 22 -7.68 -2.42 1.01
C LEU A 22 -7.92 -0.92 1.24
N ALA A 23 -9.08 -0.55 1.79
CA ALA A 23 -9.39 0.83 2.13
C ALA A 23 -8.39 1.40 3.15
N ASN A 24 -8.04 0.64 4.18
CA ASN A 24 -7.07 1.05 5.19
C ASN A 24 -5.67 1.28 4.58
N LYS A 25 -5.26 0.43 3.63
CA LYS A 25 -4.01 0.63 2.89
C LYS A 25 -4.01 1.96 2.13
N ILE A 26 -5.09 2.28 1.43
CA ILE A 26 -5.23 3.54 0.69
C ILE A 26 -5.30 4.74 1.64
N ALA A 27 -6.05 4.63 2.74
CA ALA A 27 -6.16 5.68 3.75
C ALA A 27 -4.79 6.04 4.35
N ARG A 28 -3.94 5.06 4.63
CA ARG A 28 -2.59 5.31 5.16
C ARG A 28 -1.67 5.97 4.13
N ILE A 29 -1.85 5.67 2.84
CA ILE A 29 -1.15 6.36 1.75
C ILE A 29 -1.62 7.81 1.68
N ALA A 30 -2.93 8.05 1.66
CA ALA A 30 -3.53 9.39 1.66
C ALA A 30 -3.07 10.21 2.87
N TRP A 31 -3.12 9.64 4.07
CA TRP A 31 -2.61 10.24 5.29
C TRP A 31 -1.14 10.63 5.17
N LYS A 32 -0.26 9.73 4.74
CA LYS A 32 1.16 10.06 4.55
C LYS A 32 1.37 11.18 3.52
N MET A 33 0.59 11.21 2.43
CA MET A 33 0.65 12.30 1.45
C MET A 33 0.20 13.63 2.06
N MET A 34 -0.92 13.63 2.80
CA MET A 34 -1.45 14.82 3.47
C MET A 34 -0.48 15.37 4.52
N MET A 35 0.13 14.49 5.32
CA MET A 35 1.05 14.91 6.39
C MET A 35 2.44 15.29 5.88
N SER A 36 2.92 14.64 4.82
CA SER A 36 4.27 14.89 4.30
C SER A 36 4.31 16.00 3.24
N GLY A 37 3.17 16.38 2.67
CA GLY A 37 3.09 17.32 1.53
C GLY A 37 3.75 16.80 0.25
N GLU A 38 4.27 15.56 0.26
CA GLU A 38 4.91 14.95 -0.89
C GLU A 38 3.87 14.34 -1.84
N ALA A 39 4.08 14.54 -3.14
CA ALA A 39 3.32 13.86 -4.18
C ALA A 39 3.47 12.33 -4.05
N TYR A 40 2.44 11.59 -4.47
CA TYR A 40 2.41 10.13 -4.43
C TYR A 40 3.62 9.52 -5.14
N LYS A 41 4.63 9.09 -4.36
CA LYS A 41 5.74 8.29 -4.86
C LYS A 41 5.35 6.83 -4.77
N ASN A 42 5.08 6.20 -5.92
CA ASN A 42 4.80 4.77 -5.99
C ASN A 42 6.02 4.00 -5.45
N THR A 43 5.94 3.59 -4.17
CA THR A 43 7.04 2.94 -3.46
C THR A 43 7.27 1.51 -3.95
N ALA A 44 6.36 0.92 -4.75
CA ALA A 44 6.62 -0.34 -5.44
C ALA A 44 7.78 -0.25 -6.45
N ALA A 45 8.16 0.97 -6.84
CA ALA A 45 9.30 1.25 -7.71
C ALA A 45 10.47 1.92 -6.96
N ARG A 46 10.66 1.66 -5.66
CA ARG A 46 11.87 2.10 -4.96
C ARG A 46 12.82 0.93 -4.70
N PRO A 47 13.74 0.61 -5.63
CA PRO A 47 15.09 0.25 -5.25
C PRO A 47 15.97 1.52 -5.22
N ALA A 48 17.08 1.43 -4.49
CA ALA A 48 18.16 2.42 -4.39
C ALA A 48 17.87 3.69 -3.58
N MET A 49 17.91 3.55 -2.25
CA MET A 49 18.72 4.49 -1.46
C MET A 49 19.36 3.73 -0.29
N ALA A 50 20.37 2.93 -0.63
CA ALA A 50 21.37 2.43 0.30
C ALA A 50 22.72 2.49 -0.42
N CYS A 51 23.29 3.69 -0.46
CA CYS A 51 24.72 3.99 -0.55
C CYS A 51 24.82 5.49 -0.26
N ALA A 52 24.78 5.84 1.02
CA ALA A 52 25.21 7.13 1.50
C ALA A 52 26.27 6.87 2.58
N VAL A 53 27.48 7.32 2.25
CA VAL A 53 28.77 7.37 2.96
C VAL A 53 29.49 6.05 3.26
#